data_AF-A0A930W2D6-F1
#
_entry.id   AF-A0A930W2D6-F1
#
_cell.length_a   1.000
_cell.length_b   1.000
_cell.length_c   1.000
_cell.angle_alpha   90.00
_cell.angle_beta   90.00
_cell.angle_gamma   90.00
#
_symmetry.space_group_name_H-M   'P 1'
#
loop_
_entity.id
_entity.type
_entity.pdbx_description
1 polymer ?
#
loop_
_entity_poly.entity_id
_entity_poly.type
_entity_poly.pdbx_seq_one_letter_code
_entity_poly.pdbx_strand_id
1 'polypeptide(L)'
;MTQKIETALKSINTIAEFVSKISNILGGKETPASTSNTEAVTTRQYTTEFLKKDQLLTIIKENLAPGANQSCIMKSANETHLLIYVAFAKDRNLLPTTENVYICITCEAISRELENMFNKHELIIID
;
A
#
# COMPACT_ATOMS: atom_id res chain seq x y z
N MET A 1 2.16 7.56 -27.63
CA MET A 1 1.73 6.23 -27.11
C MET A 1 2.55 5.89 -25.85
N THR A 2 2.76 6.87 -24.95
CA THR A 2 3.90 6.88 -24.01
C THR A 2 3.46 7.11 -22.56
N GLN A 3 2.34 7.80 -22.34
CA GLN A 3 1.82 8.12 -21.00
C GLN A 3 1.51 6.88 -20.14
N LYS A 4 1.03 5.78 -20.74
CA LYS A 4 0.68 4.56 -19.98
C LYS A 4 1.91 3.88 -19.36
N ILE A 5 3.06 3.97 -20.02
CA ILE A 5 4.31 3.34 -19.55
C ILE A 5 4.93 4.19 -18.44
N GLU A 6 4.89 5.52 -18.57
CA GLU A 6 5.39 6.44 -17.53
C GLU A 6 4.57 6.32 -16.24
N THR A 7 3.24 6.25 -16.33
CA THR A 7 2.38 6.04 -15.17
C THR A 7 2.64 4.69 -14.51
N ALA A 8 2.83 3.62 -15.28
CA ALA A 8 3.14 2.30 -14.74
C ALA A 8 4.51 2.26 -14.03
N LEU A 9 5.56 2.85 -14.62
CA LEU A 9 6.88 2.95 -14.02
C LEU A 9 6.87 3.79 -12.72
N LYS A 10 6.13 4.90 -12.72
CA LYS A 10 5.95 5.74 -11.52
C LYS A 10 5.22 4.98 -10.41
N SER A 11 4.22 4.19 -10.76
CA SER A 11 3.48 3.33 -9.82
C SER A 11 4.38 2.26 -9.20
N ILE A 12 5.24 1.61 -10.00
CA ILE A 12 6.17 0.57 -9.54
C ILE A 12 7.23 1.15 -8.59
N ASN A 13 7.83 2.28 -8.94
CA ASN A 13 8.80 2.95 -8.06
C ASN A 13 8.17 3.35 -6.72
N THR A 14 6.92 3.83 -6.75
CA THR A 14 6.23 4.24 -5.52
C THR A 14 5.90 3.04 -4.62
N ILE A 15 5.58 1.88 -5.19
CA ILE A 15 5.37 0.64 -4.42
C ILE A 15 6.69 0.15 -3.81
N ALA A 16 7.81 0.21 -4.54
CA ALA A 16 9.11 -0.15 -3.99
C ALA A 16 9.53 0.76 -2.82
N GLU A 17 9.29 2.07 -2.93
CA GLU A 17 9.49 3.02 -1.83
C GLU A 17 8.61 2.71 -0.62
N PHE A 18 7.33 2.40 -0.87
CA PHE A 18 6.40 1.99 0.18
C PHE A 18 6.87 0.72 0.90
N VAL A 19 7.23 -0.34 0.18
CA VAL A 19 7.76 -1.59 0.73
C VAL A 19 9.01 -1.35 1.58
N SER A 20 9.91 -0.49 1.10
CA SER A 20 11.13 -0.11 1.82
C SER A 20 10.80 0.61 3.13
N LYS A 21 9.89 1.59 3.10
CA LYS A 21 9.44 2.30 4.31
C LYS A 21 8.78 1.37 5.33
N ILE A 22 7.90 0.47 4.88
CA ILE A 22 7.23 -0.49 5.76
C ILE A 22 8.24 -1.45 6.39
N SER A 23 9.16 -2.01 5.60
CA SER A 23 10.18 -2.93 6.09
C SER A 23 11.05 -2.29 7.18
N ASN A 24 11.43 -1.02 7.00
CA ASN A 24 12.19 -0.25 8.00
C ASN A 24 11.39 -0.04 9.30
N ILE A 25 10.09 0.25 9.21
CA ILE A 25 9.26 0.51 10.39
C ILE A 25 8.94 -0.79 11.16
N LEU A 26 8.74 -1.89 10.44
CA LEU A 26 8.48 -3.20 11.01
C LEU A 26 9.73 -3.87 11.61
N GLY A 27 10.92 -3.29 11.44
CA GLY A 27 12.18 -3.85 11.95
C GLY A 27 12.63 -5.10 11.19
N GLY A 28 12.13 -5.29 9.95
CA GLY A 28 12.58 -6.35 9.07
C GLY A 28 14.04 -6.14 8.71
N LYS A 29 14.88 -7.15 8.95
CA LYS A 29 16.28 -7.14 8.53
C LYS A 29 16.35 -6.70 7.06
N GLU A 30 17.19 -5.70 6.83
CA GLU A 30 17.56 -5.22 5.50
C GLU A 30 17.74 -6.42 4.56
N THR A 31 16.83 -6.59 3.61
CA THR A 31 17.13 -7.38 2.44
C THR A 31 17.66 -6.40 1.42
N PRO A 32 18.94 -6.53 0.99
CA PRO A 32 19.61 -5.52 0.19
C PRO A 32 18.94 -5.38 -1.17
N ALA A 33 19.09 -4.16 -1.70
CA ALA A 33 18.52 -3.69 -2.95
C ALA A 33 18.81 -4.59 -4.17
N SER A 34 17.89 -4.46 -5.13
CA SER A 34 18.11 -4.67 -6.56
C SER A 34 18.39 -6.10 -7.02
N THR A 35 17.37 -6.76 -7.54
CA THR A 35 17.55 -7.59 -8.72
C THR A 35 16.37 -7.37 -9.64
N SER A 36 16.66 -6.86 -10.84
CA SER A 36 15.76 -6.85 -11.98
C SER A 36 15.39 -8.29 -12.33
N ASN A 37 14.43 -8.84 -11.62
CA ASN A 37 13.62 -9.96 -12.06
C ASN A 37 12.19 -9.47 -11.95
N THR A 38 11.47 -9.51 -13.06
CA THR A 38 10.05 -9.22 -13.12
C THR A 38 9.29 -10.32 -12.39
N GLU A 39 9.47 -10.42 -11.07
CA GLU A 39 8.63 -11.24 -10.21
C GLU A 39 7.27 -10.56 -10.18
N ALA A 40 6.23 -11.29 -10.52
CA ALA A 40 4.89 -10.75 -10.71
C ALA A 40 4.34 -10.23 -9.36
N VAL A 41 4.59 -8.96 -9.07
CA VAL A 41 4.01 -8.27 -7.92
C VAL A 41 2.50 -8.18 -8.14
N THR A 42 1.72 -8.79 -7.24
CA THR A 42 0.27 -8.70 -7.35
C THR A 42 -0.17 -7.33 -6.84
N THR A 43 -0.46 -6.42 -7.78
CA THR A 43 -0.94 -5.07 -7.46
C THR A 43 -2.40 -4.91 -7.82
N ARG A 44 -3.18 -4.30 -6.92
CA ARG A 44 -4.58 -3.92 -7.14
C ARG A 44 -4.69 -2.40 -7.10
N GLN A 45 -5.37 -1.82 -8.08
CA GLN A 45 -5.54 -0.38 -8.18
C GLN A 45 -7.03 -0.03 -8.04
N TYR A 46 -7.32 0.95 -7.21
CA TYR A 46 -8.65 1.49 -7.00
C TYR A 46 -8.61 3.00 -7.15
N THR A 47 -9.68 3.57 -7.69
CA THR A 47 -9.86 5.02 -7.79
C THR A 47 -11.22 5.37 -7.25
N THR A 48 -11.29 6.35 -6.34
CA THR A 48 -12.55 6.85 -5.78
C THR A 48 -12.41 8.32 -5.44
N GLU A 49 -13.43 9.14 -5.67
CA GLU A 49 -13.36 10.57 -5.30
C GLU A 49 -13.24 10.75 -3.79
N PHE A 50 -13.97 9.93 -3.02
CA PHE A 50 -14.03 10.02 -1.56
C PHE A 50 -13.91 8.64 -0.90
N LEU A 51 -12.81 8.40 -0.19
CA LEU A 51 -12.57 7.13 0.49
C LEU A 51 -13.07 7.17 1.95
N LYS A 52 -13.99 6.27 2.27
CA LYS A 52 -14.47 6.04 3.65
C LYS A 52 -13.72 4.88 4.30
N LYS A 53 -13.67 4.89 5.64
CA LYS A 53 -13.10 3.77 6.41
C LYS A 53 -13.73 2.43 6.05
N ASP A 54 -15.06 2.32 6.00
CA ASP A 54 -15.72 1.05 5.71
C ASP A 54 -15.37 0.53 4.31
N GLN A 55 -15.23 1.43 3.34
CA GLN A 55 -14.77 1.07 1.99
C GLN A 55 -13.33 0.57 2.00
N LEU A 56 -12.43 1.25 2.70
CA LEU A 56 -11.05 0.79 2.85
C LEU A 56 -11.01 -0.61 3.47
N LEU A 57 -11.72 -0.82 4.59
CA LEU A 57 -11.77 -2.12 5.27
C LEU A 57 -12.37 -3.22 4.39
N THR A 58 -13.36 -2.88 3.56
CA THR A 58 -13.96 -3.81 2.60
C THR A 58 -12.93 -4.22 1.54
N ILE A 59 -12.25 -3.25 0.92
CA ILE A 59 -11.20 -3.49 -0.08
C ILE A 59 -10.10 -4.38 0.51
N ILE A 60 -9.68 -4.12 1.75
CA ILE A 60 -8.67 -4.92 2.45
C ILE A 60 -9.14 -6.35 2.64
N LYS A 61 -10.37 -6.57 3.11
CA LYS A 61 -10.93 -7.91 3.33
C LYS A 61 -11.11 -8.71 2.03
N GLU A 62 -11.55 -8.05 0.96
CA GLU A 62 -11.73 -8.69 -0.35
C GLU A 62 -10.40 -9.12 -1.00
N ASN A 63 -9.29 -8.48 -0.62
CA ASN A 63 -7.97 -8.73 -1.17
C ASN A 63 -6.99 -9.32 -0.15
N LEU A 64 -7.49 -9.80 1.00
CA LEU A 64 -6.66 -10.30 2.09
C LEU A 64 -5.73 -11.42 1.59
N ALA A 65 -4.42 -11.20 1.72
CA ALA A 65 -3.44 -12.20 1.33
C ALA A 65 -3.52 -13.44 2.24
N PRO A 66 -3.42 -14.68 1.70
CA PRO A 66 -3.45 -15.89 2.50
C PRO A 66 -2.37 -15.87 3.58
N GLY A 67 -2.75 -16.11 4.83
CA GLY A 67 -1.81 -16.12 5.96
C GLY A 67 -1.46 -14.74 6.54
N ALA A 68 -2.00 -13.65 5.99
CA ALA A 68 -1.94 -12.34 6.61
C ALA A 68 -2.83 -12.27 7.85
N ASN A 69 -2.32 -11.68 8.93
CA ASN A 69 -3.12 -11.30 10.11
C ASN A 69 -3.11 -9.80 10.37
N GLN A 70 -2.40 -9.03 9.54
CA GLN A 70 -2.25 -7.59 9.67
C GLN A 70 -2.27 -6.92 8.31
N SER A 71 -2.74 -5.68 8.28
CA SER A 71 -2.70 -4.80 7.10
C SER A 71 -1.96 -3.51 7.45
N CYS A 72 -0.87 -3.26 6.75
CA CYS A 72 -0.10 -2.03 6.81
C CYS A 72 -0.66 -1.04 5.81
N ILE A 73 -1.18 0.08 6.29
CA ILE A 73 -1.86 1.09 5.47
C ILE A 73 -1.09 2.40 5.58
N MET A 74 -0.51 2.86 4.48
CA MET A 74 0.17 4.15 4.40
C MET A 74 -0.63 5.14 3.57
N LYS A 75 -0.78 6.36 4.07
CA LYS A 75 -1.24 7.48 3.27
C LYS A 75 -0.05 8.29 2.77
N SER A 76 -0.17 8.76 1.53
CA SER A 76 0.74 9.68 0.88
C SER A 76 -0.09 10.71 0.15
N ALA A 77 0.34 11.96 0.12
CA ALA A 77 -0.29 13.00 -0.67
C ALA A 77 0.65 13.37 -1.82
N ASN A 78 0.12 13.47 -3.03
CA ASN A 78 0.80 14.17 -4.12
C ASN A 78 0.14 15.55 -4.32
N GLU A 79 0.65 16.34 -5.26
CA GLU A 79 0.17 17.72 -5.49
C GLU A 79 -1.33 17.82 -5.82
N THR A 80 -1.96 16.72 -6.25
CA THR A 80 -3.33 16.71 -6.80
C THR A 80 -4.25 15.68 -6.13
N HIS A 81 -3.72 14.61 -5.55
CA HIS A 81 -4.47 13.46 -5.06
C HIS A 81 -3.84 12.87 -3.79
N LEU A 82 -4.71 12.26 -2.97
CA LEU A 82 -4.34 11.39 -1.86
C LEU A 82 -4.20 9.95 -2.37
N LEU A 83 -3.11 9.31 -1.97
CA LEU A 83 -2.75 7.94 -2.31
C LEU A 83 -2.73 7.12 -1.02
N ILE A 84 -3.51 6.04 -0.98
CA ILE A 84 -3.48 5.06 0.11
C ILE A 84 -2.87 3.78 -0.42
N TYR A 85 -1.80 3.33 0.24
CA TYR A 85 -1.14 2.07 -0.03
C TYR A 85 -1.48 1.07 1.06
N VAL A 86 -1.80 -0.16 0.68
CA VAL A 86 -1.98 -1.27 1.60
C VAL A 86 -1.03 -2.40 1.22
N ALA A 87 -0.35 -2.95 2.22
CA ALA A 87 0.34 -4.23 2.13
C ALA A 87 -0.06 -5.10 3.31
N PHE A 88 0.03 -6.41 3.13
CA PHE A 88 -0.32 -7.37 4.16
C PHE A 88 0.91 -7.86 4.93
N ALA A 89 0.73 -8.04 6.23
CA ALA A 89 1.77 -8.51 7.14
C ALA A 89 1.25 -9.68 7.98
N LYS A 90 2.21 -10.45 8.50
CA LYS A 90 2.02 -11.52 9.45
C LYS A 90 2.93 -11.31 10.64
N ASP A 91 2.37 -11.17 11.84
CA ASP A 91 3.13 -11.06 13.09
C ASP A 91 4.20 -9.94 13.05
N ARG A 92 3.81 -8.75 12.58
CA ARG A 92 4.66 -7.58 12.32
C ARG A 92 5.75 -7.79 11.27
N ASN A 93 5.69 -8.84 10.46
CA ASN A 93 6.56 -9.03 9.30
C ASN A 93 5.76 -8.86 8.01
N LEU A 94 6.24 -8.03 7.09
CA LEU A 94 5.63 -7.90 5.78
C LEU A 94 5.63 -9.26 5.06
N LEU A 95 4.53 -9.63 4.42
CA LEU A 95 4.53 -10.85 3.61
C LEU A 95 5.50 -10.70 2.42
N PRO A 96 6.14 -11.80 1.98
CA PRO A 96 7.02 -11.80 0.82
C PRO A 96 6.33 -11.21 -0.40
N THR A 97 7.04 -10.44 -1.23
CA THR A 97 6.47 -9.75 -2.40
C THR A 97 5.70 -10.67 -3.36
N THR A 98 6.10 -11.94 -3.46
CA THR A 98 5.47 -12.98 -4.29
C THR A 98 4.12 -13.47 -3.73
N GLU A 99 3.91 -13.38 -2.42
CA GLU A 99 2.71 -13.83 -1.70
C GLU A 99 1.83 -12.66 -1.26
N ASN A 100 2.37 -11.44 -1.29
CA ASN A 100 1.68 -10.23 -0.87
C ASN A 100 0.82 -9.65 -1.99
N VAL A 101 -0.22 -8.93 -1.59
CA VAL A 101 -1.08 -8.17 -2.48
C VAL A 101 -0.96 -6.70 -2.10
N TYR A 102 -0.44 -5.91 -3.03
CA TYR A 102 -0.27 -4.48 -2.83
C TYR A 102 -1.46 -3.73 -3.39
N ILE A 103 -2.18 -2.99 -2.54
CA ILE A 103 -3.34 -2.21 -2.96
C ILE A 103 -2.94 -0.75 -3.03
N CYS A 104 -3.20 -0.11 -4.16
CA CYS A 104 -3.02 1.33 -4.35
C CYS A 104 -4.39 1.96 -4.60
N ILE A 105 -4.80 2.88 -3.74
CA ILE A 105 -6.07 3.59 -3.84
C ILE A 105 -5.77 5.06 -4.08
N THR A 106 -6.18 5.58 -5.25
CA THR A 106 -6.10 7.01 -5.55
C THR A 106 -7.43 7.66 -5.21
N CYS A 107 -7.39 8.74 -4.43
CA CYS A 107 -8.58 9.48 -4.04
C CYS A 107 -8.35 10.98 -3.93
N GLU A 108 -9.42 11.76 -4.05
CA GLU A 108 -9.34 13.23 -3.89
C GLU A 108 -9.44 13.63 -2.42
N ALA A 109 -10.26 12.91 -1.67
CA ALA A 109 -10.46 13.14 -0.24
C ALA A 109 -10.71 11.83 0.52
N ILE A 110 -10.44 11.86 1.82
CA ILE A 110 -10.75 10.76 2.75
C ILE A 110 -11.67 11.25 3.87
N SER A 111 -12.48 10.33 4.39
CA SER A 111 -13.37 10.65 5.52
C SER A 111 -12.59 11.03 6.77
N ARG A 112 -13.14 11.94 7.58
CA ARG A 112 -12.54 12.35 8.86
C ARG A 112 -12.27 11.17 9.79
N GLU A 113 -13.15 10.17 9.79
CA GLU A 113 -12.94 8.95 10.58
C GLU A 113 -11.70 8.18 10.13
N LEU A 114 -11.52 8.02 8.81
CA LEU A 114 -10.32 7.40 8.25
C LEU A 114 -9.07 8.24 8.56
N GLU A 115 -9.13 9.56 8.37
CA GLU A 115 -8.04 10.47 8.71
C GLU A 115 -7.67 10.38 10.21
N ASN A 116 -8.66 10.23 11.09
CA ASN A 116 -8.44 10.06 12.52
C ASN A 116 -7.77 8.72 12.87
N MET A 117 -7.99 7.65 12.09
CA MET A 117 -7.28 6.38 12.30
C MET A 117 -5.77 6.56 12.16
N PHE A 118 -5.35 7.41 11.23
CA PHE A 118 -3.95 7.76 11.05
C PHE A 118 -3.38 8.57 12.22
N ASN A 119 -4.21 9.27 13.00
CA ASN A 119 -3.81 10.04 14.18
C ASN A 119 -2.53 10.89 13.97
N LYS A 120 -2.47 11.61 12.83
CA LYS A 120 -1.31 12.41 12.36
C LYS A 120 -0.07 11.61 11.89
N HIS A 121 -0.10 10.30 11.94
CA HIS A 121 0.91 9.43 11.32
C HIS A 121 0.58 9.20 9.85
N GLU A 122 1.61 8.87 9.06
CA GLU A 122 1.43 8.49 7.66
C GLU A 122 1.15 7.00 7.50
N LEU A 123 1.50 6.18 8.50
CA LEU A 123 1.34 4.73 8.50
C LEU A 123 0.52 4.27 9.69
N ILE A 124 -0.38 3.32 9.45
CA ILE A 124 -1.07 2.55 10.48
C ILE A 124 -0.97 1.06 10.17
N ILE A 125 -1.08 0.25 11.23
CA ILE A 125 -1.20 -1.20 11.12
C ILE A 125 -2.52 -1.57 11.80
N ILE A 126 -3.35 -2.32 11.09
CA ILE A 126 -4.59 -2.88 11.62
C ILE A 126 -4.51 -4.40 11.63
N ASP A 127 -5.07 -5.02 12.67
CA ASP A 127 -5.24 -6.48 12.79
C ASP A 127 -6.58 -6.93 12.15
#